data_AF-W1ET13-F1
#
_entry.id   AF-W1ET13-F1
#
_cell.length_a   1.000
_cell.length_b   1.000
_cell.length_c   1.000
_cell.angle_alpha   90.00
_cell.angle_beta   90.00
_cell.angle_gamma   90.00
#
_symmetry.space_group_name_H-M   'P 1'
#
loop_
_entity.id
_entity.type
_entity.pdbx_description
1 polymer ?
#
loop_
_entity_poly.entity_id
_entity_poly.type
_entity_poly.pdbx_seq_one_letter_code
_entity_poly.pdbx_strand_id
1 'polypeptide(L)'
;MRGRRVSRIAVHPARQREGTGQQLIAGALQYTRDLDYLSVSFGYTGELWRFWHRCGFVLVRMGNHREASSGCYTAMALLPMSNAGKQLAEREHYRLRRDAQALAKWNGETLPVDPLNDAVLSDDDWLELAGFAFAHRPLLTSLGCLLRLLQTSELALPALRGRFTEKTSATRSYVPHLNFQAARCYWSVSGKRPRRRCSHLMMFALSVCAIA
;
A
#
# COMPACT_ATOMS: atom_id res chain seq x y z
N MET A 1 14.90 9.93 -7.18
CA MET A 1 15.23 9.61 -5.78
C MET A 1 16.13 8.38 -5.72
N ARG A 2 16.99 8.29 -4.72
CA ARG A 2 17.95 7.19 -4.48
C ARG A 2 17.78 6.67 -3.06
N GLY A 3 17.86 5.37 -2.88
CA GLY A 3 17.82 4.76 -1.54
C GLY A 3 18.57 3.45 -1.47
N ARG A 4 18.88 3.01 -0.25
CA ARG A 4 19.49 1.70 0.03
C ARG A 4 18.56 0.87 0.90
N ARG A 5 18.44 -0.41 0.58
CA ARG A 5 17.63 -1.35 1.36
C ARG A 5 18.51 -2.10 2.35
N VAL A 6 18.10 -2.15 3.61
CA VAL A 6 18.65 -3.07 4.58
C VAL A 6 18.23 -4.48 4.17
N SER A 7 19.19 -5.26 3.67
CA SER A 7 18.89 -6.64 3.23
C SER A 7 18.90 -7.63 4.39
N ARG A 8 19.79 -7.42 5.36
CA ARG A 8 19.89 -8.21 6.58
C ARG A 8 20.53 -7.38 7.68
N ILE A 9 20.07 -7.56 8.90
CA ILE A 9 20.71 -7.07 10.13
C ILE A 9 20.68 -8.22 11.13
N ALA A 10 21.78 -8.42 11.84
CA ALA A 10 21.89 -9.47 12.84
C ALA A 10 22.75 -8.96 14.00
N VAL A 11 22.31 -9.27 15.21
CA VAL A 11 23.07 -9.06 16.45
C VAL A 11 23.15 -10.40 17.14
N HIS A 12 24.33 -10.76 17.65
CA HIS A 12 24.54 -12.00 18.38
C HIS A 12 23.49 -12.15 19.50
N PRO A 13 22.85 -13.33 19.70
CA PRO A 13 21.75 -13.49 20.66
C PRO A 13 22.08 -13.00 22.07
N ALA A 14 23.29 -13.30 22.56
CA ALA A 14 23.76 -12.88 23.88
C ALA A 14 24.00 -11.36 24.05
N ARG A 15 23.90 -10.57 22.97
CA ARG A 15 24.13 -9.11 22.94
C ARG A 15 22.92 -8.35 22.42
N GLN A 16 21.76 -9.01 22.33
CA GLN A 16 20.52 -8.35 21.92
C GLN A 16 20.06 -7.37 22.99
N ARG A 17 19.29 -6.36 22.58
CA ARG A 17 18.70 -5.33 23.47
C ARG A 17 19.73 -4.40 24.17
N GLU A 18 21.02 -4.50 23.85
CA GLU A 18 22.07 -3.59 24.32
C GLU A 18 22.28 -2.36 23.39
N GLY A 19 21.44 -2.17 22.38
CA GLY A 19 21.53 -1.03 21.44
C GLY A 19 22.44 -1.25 20.21
N THR A 20 23.19 -2.37 20.15
CA THR A 20 24.07 -2.71 19.01
C THR A 20 23.37 -2.61 17.65
N GLY A 21 22.14 -3.10 17.54
CA GLY A 21 21.37 -3.04 16.29
C GLY A 21 21.08 -1.59 15.85
N GLN A 22 20.80 -0.69 16.79
CA GLN A 22 20.61 0.74 16.48
C GLN A 22 21.92 1.40 16.09
N GLN A 23 23.02 1.05 16.75
CA GLN A 23 24.36 1.52 16.39
C GLN A 23 24.78 1.08 14.98
N LEU A 24 24.42 -0.14 14.56
CA LEU A 24 24.64 -0.60 13.18
C LEU A 24 23.90 0.28 12.15
N ILE A 25 22.64 0.63 12.43
CA ILE A 25 21.88 1.54 11.55
C ILE A 25 22.49 2.93 11.56
N ALA A 26 22.82 3.49 12.73
CA ALA A 26 23.45 4.79 12.86
C ALA A 26 24.80 4.86 12.12
N GLY A 27 25.63 3.82 12.24
CA GLY A 27 26.87 3.67 11.49
C GLY A 27 26.62 3.62 9.98
N ALA A 28 25.61 2.88 9.52
CA ALA A 28 25.26 2.84 8.10
C ALA A 28 24.90 4.24 7.54
N LEU A 29 24.24 5.08 8.33
CA LEU A 29 23.91 6.46 7.93
C LEU A 29 25.17 7.32 7.72
N GLN A 30 26.23 7.11 8.50
CA GLN A 30 27.48 7.89 8.38
C GLN A 30 28.20 7.64 7.03
N TYR A 31 28.11 6.43 6.49
CA TYR A 31 28.74 6.05 5.21
C TYR A 31 27.82 6.22 3.99
N THR A 32 26.69 6.87 4.20
CA THR A 32 25.66 7.01 3.18
C THR A 32 25.57 8.47 2.75
N ARG A 33 26.22 8.80 1.62
CA ARG A 33 26.10 10.12 0.98
C ARG A 33 25.11 10.04 -0.19
N ASP A 34 24.45 11.15 -0.49
CA ASP A 34 23.58 11.34 -1.65
C ASP A 34 22.38 10.36 -1.76
N LEU A 35 21.87 9.88 -0.63
CA LEU A 35 20.63 9.10 -0.57
C LEU A 35 19.48 9.90 0.02
N ASP A 36 18.29 9.61 -0.48
CA ASP A 36 17.04 10.18 0.02
C ASP A 36 16.49 9.39 1.21
N TYR A 37 16.75 8.08 1.28
CA TYR A 37 16.25 7.22 2.36
C TYR A 37 17.01 5.89 2.49
N LEU A 38 16.92 5.27 3.67
CA LEU A 38 17.07 3.82 3.84
C LEU A 38 15.70 3.15 3.84
N SER A 39 15.61 1.92 3.35
CA SER A 39 14.38 1.12 3.38
C SER A 39 14.58 -0.25 3.98
N VAL A 40 13.50 -0.84 4.50
CA VAL A 40 13.47 -2.23 4.92
C VAL A 40 12.14 -2.86 4.52
N SER A 41 12.20 -4.15 4.20
CA SER A 41 11.04 -5.02 4.01
C SER A 41 11.22 -6.22 4.94
N PHE A 42 10.22 -6.52 5.76
CA PHE A 42 10.33 -7.55 6.79
C PHE A 42 8.98 -8.21 7.09
N GLY A 43 9.00 -9.46 7.57
CA GLY A 43 7.82 -10.11 8.13
C GLY A 43 7.38 -9.37 9.40
N TYR A 44 6.18 -8.81 9.40
CA TYR A 44 5.68 -7.96 10.46
C TYR A 44 5.51 -8.75 11.76
N THR A 45 6.20 -8.30 12.79
CA THR A 45 5.93 -8.62 14.19
C THR A 45 6.01 -7.35 15.01
N GLY A 46 5.28 -7.29 16.12
CA GLY A 46 5.33 -6.12 17.01
C GLY A 46 6.74 -5.84 17.56
N GLU A 47 7.54 -6.88 17.83
CA GLU A 47 8.91 -6.72 18.31
C GLU A 47 9.83 -6.12 17.23
N LEU A 48 9.77 -6.65 16.01
CA LEU A 48 10.60 -6.19 14.91
C LEU A 48 10.20 -4.78 14.46
N TRP A 49 8.89 -4.47 14.44
CA TRP A 49 8.42 -3.11 14.19
C TRP A 49 8.94 -2.13 15.25
N ARG A 50 8.85 -2.46 16.54
CA ARG A 50 9.40 -1.59 17.60
C ARG A 50 10.89 -1.32 17.43
N PHE A 51 11.67 -2.30 16.96
CA PHE A 51 13.08 -2.09 16.63
C PHE A 51 13.25 -1.04 15.52
N TRP A 52 12.58 -1.21 14.38
CA TRP A 52 12.67 -0.28 13.25
C TRP A 52 12.16 1.12 13.60
N HIS A 53 11.03 1.20 14.30
CA HIS A 53 10.46 2.46 14.77
C HIS A 53 11.42 3.22 15.69
N ARG A 54 12.09 2.53 16.64
CA ARG A 54 13.12 3.16 17.48
C ARG A 54 14.38 3.57 16.71
N CYS A 55 14.65 2.98 15.56
CA CYS A 55 15.70 3.44 14.64
C CYS A 55 15.27 4.64 13.79
N GLY A 56 14.05 5.16 13.97
CA GLY A 56 13.49 6.30 13.23
C GLY A 56 12.80 5.93 11.92
N PHE A 57 12.57 4.64 11.65
CA PHE A 57 11.84 4.24 10.44
C PHE A 57 10.35 4.53 10.57
N VAL A 58 9.77 5.01 9.47
CA VAL A 58 8.35 5.28 9.28
C VAL A 58 7.73 4.11 8.51
N LEU A 59 6.65 3.53 9.04
CA LEU A 59 5.91 2.46 8.36
C LEU A 59 5.15 3.04 7.17
N VAL A 60 5.40 2.52 5.97
CA VAL A 60 4.81 3.05 4.72
C VAL A 60 3.92 2.06 3.99
N ARG A 61 4.02 0.76 4.30
CA ARG A 61 3.17 -0.26 3.69
C ARG A 61 2.99 -1.46 4.63
N MET A 62 1.79 -2.02 4.62
CA MET A 62 1.49 -3.35 5.12
C MET A 62 0.97 -4.21 3.97
N GLY A 63 1.50 -5.42 3.82
CA GLY A 63 1.07 -6.39 2.82
C GLY A 63 -0.24 -7.09 3.21
N ASN A 64 -0.83 -7.77 2.23
CA ASN A 64 -2.15 -8.42 2.37
C ASN A 64 -2.07 -9.94 2.21
N HIS A 65 -0.86 -10.47 2.07
CA HIS A 65 -0.55 -11.88 1.98
C HIS A 65 0.46 -12.23 3.06
N ARG A 66 0.23 -13.36 3.73
CA ARG A 66 1.21 -13.93 4.65
C ARG A 66 2.28 -14.65 3.86
N GLU A 67 3.54 -14.40 4.21
CA GLU A 67 4.65 -15.16 3.64
C GLU A 67 4.58 -16.62 4.12
N ALA A 68 4.81 -17.57 3.20
CA ALA A 68 4.64 -19.00 3.48
C ALA A 68 5.60 -19.53 4.56
N SER A 69 6.80 -18.95 4.68
CA SER A 69 7.82 -19.37 5.64
C SER A 69 7.64 -18.76 7.03
N SER A 70 7.13 -17.53 7.13
CA SER A 70 7.05 -16.79 8.39
C SER A 70 5.63 -16.68 8.94
N GLY A 71 4.60 -16.92 8.13
CA GLY A 71 3.20 -16.68 8.48
C GLY A 71 2.86 -15.21 8.73
N CYS A 72 3.81 -14.29 8.50
CA CYS A 72 3.67 -12.87 8.79
C CYS A 72 3.31 -12.10 7.51
N TYR A 73 2.59 -10.99 7.67
CA TYR A 73 2.42 -10.01 6.59
C TYR A 73 3.73 -9.26 6.34
N THR A 74 4.09 -9.03 5.08
CA THR A 74 5.27 -8.21 4.77
C THR A 74 4.98 -6.73 5.09
N ALA A 75 5.79 -6.11 5.93
CA ALA A 75 5.78 -4.67 6.19
C ALA A 75 6.96 -3.99 5.49
N MET A 76 6.75 -2.75 5.03
CA MET A 76 7.84 -1.90 4.52
C MET A 76 7.91 -0.60 5.30
N ALA A 77 9.13 -0.18 5.62
CA ALA A 77 9.39 1.05 6.33
C ALA A 77 10.56 1.84 5.71
N LEU A 78 10.53 3.16 5.85
CA LEU A 78 11.54 4.08 5.32
C LEU A 78 12.15 4.92 6.44
N LEU A 79 13.46 5.11 6.40
CA LEU A 79 14.18 6.11 7.21
C LEU A 79 14.63 7.24 6.28
N PRO A 80 13.93 8.38 6.26
CA PRO A 80 14.21 9.47 5.33
C PRO A 80 15.49 10.24 5.71
N MET A 81 16.27 10.61 4.70
CA MET A 81 17.58 11.28 4.83
C MET A 81 17.66 12.60 4.05
N SER A 82 16.75 12.84 3.12
CA SER A 82 16.61 14.10 2.37
C SER A 82 15.19 14.66 2.48
N ASN A 83 14.98 15.90 2.02
CA ASN A 83 13.63 16.48 1.95
C ASN A 83 12.70 15.67 1.03
N ALA A 84 13.21 15.14 -0.09
CA ALA A 84 12.44 14.29 -0.99
C ALA A 84 12.07 12.96 -0.31
N GLY A 85 13.00 12.36 0.45
CA GLY A 85 12.73 11.16 1.23
C GLY A 85 11.70 11.38 2.34
N LYS A 86 11.77 12.52 3.04
CA LYS A 86 10.79 12.90 4.07
C LYS A 86 9.39 13.02 3.48
N GLN A 87 9.25 13.77 2.39
CA GLN A 87 7.96 13.91 1.69
C GLN A 87 7.40 12.56 1.22
N LEU A 88 8.26 11.67 0.71
CA LEU A 88 7.85 10.32 0.34
C LEU A 88 7.35 9.53 1.55
N ALA A 89 8.14 9.48 2.64
CA ALA A 89 7.80 8.74 3.84
C ALA A 89 6.49 9.25 4.47
N GLU A 90 6.31 10.57 4.55
CA GLU A 90 5.10 11.21 5.06
C GLU A 90 3.88 10.90 4.20
N ARG A 91 4.00 11.03 2.86
CA ARG A 91 2.90 10.75 1.94
C ARG A 91 2.47 9.29 2.00
N GLU A 92 3.41 8.34 1.98
CA GLU A 92 3.06 6.92 2.01
C GLU A 92 2.59 6.49 3.40
N HIS A 93 3.12 7.07 4.48
CA HIS A 93 2.57 6.85 5.83
C HIS A 93 1.14 7.38 5.96
N TYR A 94 0.87 8.58 5.42
CA TYR A 94 -0.48 9.15 5.37
C TYR A 94 -1.43 8.25 4.58
N ARG A 95 -1.02 7.75 3.41
CA ARG A 95 -1.79 6.77 2.62
C ARG A 95 -2.08 5.50 3.42
N LEU A 96 -1.07 4.93 4.08
CA LEU A 96 -1.23 3.76 4.93
C LEU A 96 -2.26 4.00 6.04
N ARG A 97 -2.22 5.17 6.70
CA ARG A 97 -3.19 5.53 7.75
C ARG A 97 -4.62 5.63 7.22
N ARG A 98 -4.82 6.14 6.01
CA ARG A 98 -6.15 6.16 5.36
C ARG A 98 -6.65 4.77 4.99
N ASP A 99 -5.74 3.85 4.68
CA ASP A 99 -6.06 2.47 4.30
C ASP A 99 -6.11 1.52 5.50
N ALA A 100 -5.68 1.97 6.68
CA ALA A 100 -5.46 1.12 7.85
C ALA A 100 -6.70 0.34 8.27
N GLN A 101 -7.90 0.93 8.24
CA GLN A 101 -9.13 0.21 8.58
C GLN A 101 -9.47 -0.88 7.56
N ALA A 102 -9.34 -0.57 6.28
CA ALA A 102 -9.60 -1.51 5.20
C ALA A 102 -8.62 -2.69 5.26
N LEU A 103 -7.33 -2.40 5.46
CA LEU A 103 -6.29 -3.39 5.62
C LEU A 103 -6.52 -4.23 6.87
N ALA A 104 -6.87 -3.62 8.01
CA ALA A 104 -7.09 -4.34 9.25
C ALA A 104 -8.26 -5.33 9.13
N LYS A 105 -9.38 -4.89 8.52
CA LYS A 105 -10.53 -5.76 8.23
C LYS A 105 -10.15 -6.88 7.27
N TRP A 106 -9.39 -6.58 6.23
CA TRP A 106 -8.98 -7.57 5.24
C TRP A 106 -8.00 -8.60 5.80
N ASN A 107 -7.05 -8.16 6.62
CA ASN A 107 -5.98 -9.00 7.16
C ASN A 107 -6.38 -9.71 8.47
N GLY A 108 -7.42 -9.24 9.15
CA GLY A 108 -7.81 -9.72 10.48
C GLY A 108 -6.86 -9.28 11.60
N GLU A 109 -6.01 -8.29 11.37
CA GLU A 109 -5.01 -7.79 12.33
C GLU A 109 -4.94 -6.27 12.29
N THR A 110 -4.84 -5.61 13.45
CA THR A 110 -4.69 -4.16 13.51
C THR A 110 -3.29 -3.72 13.10
N LEU A 111 -3.21 -2.60 12.39
CA LEU A 111 -1.93 -1.99 12.03
C LEU A 111 -1.47 -1.05 13.15
N PRO A 112 -0.15 -0.87 13.37
CA PRO A 112 0.39 -0.04 14.42
C PRO A 112 0.44 1.45 13.99
N VAL A 113 -0.66 1.96 13.47
CA VAL A 113 -0.82 3.35 13.00
C VAL A 113 -2.19 3.86 13.38
N ASP A 114 -2.31 5.17 13.62
CA ASP A 114 -3.60 5.80 13.89
C ASP A 114 -4.41 5.93 12.59
N PRO A 115 -5.54 5.24 12.44
CA PRO A 115 -6.31 5.25 11.21
C PRO A 115 -6.94 6.62 10.95
N LEU A 116 -7.00 7.02 9.68
CA LEU A 116 -7.70 8.21 9.22
C LEU A 116 -8.98 7.79 8.50
N ASN A 117 -10.14 7.98 9.14
CA ASN A 117 -11.43 7.46 8.67
C ASN A 117 -12.12 8.39 7.65
N ASP A 118 -11.34 8.99 6.76
CA ASP A 118 -11.86 9.88 5.72
C ASP A 118 -12.29 9.09 4.48
N ALA A 119 -13.58 9.17 4.14
CA ALA A 119 -14.17 8.53 2.97
C ALA A 119 -14.00 9.33 1.68
N VAL A 120 -13.52 10.58 1.73
CA VAL A 120 -13.39 11.45 0.56
C VAL A 120 -12.28 10.95 -0.37
N LEU A 121 -12.56 10.85 -1.67
CA LEU A 121 -11.54 10.51 -2.67
C LEU A 121 -10.57 11.69 -2.88
N SER A 122 -9.30 11.48 -2.53
CA SER A 122 -8.21 12.39 -2.81
C SER A 122 -7.72 12.28 -4.27
N ASP A 123 -6.94 13.25 -4.74
CA ASP A 123 -6.30 13.17 -6.06
C ASP A 123 -5.39 11.93 -6.20
N ASP A 124 -4.79 11.50 -5.10
CA ASP A 124 -4.00 10.28 -5.03
C ASP A 124 -4.87 9.03 -5.21
N ASP A 125 -6.06 9.00 -4.60
CA ASP A 125 -7.02 7.91 -4.81
C ASP A 125 -7.45 7.83 -6.27
N TRP A 126 -7.73 8.97 -6.91
CA TRP A 126 -8.10 9.01 -8.33
C TRP A 126 -6.99 8.47 -9.23
N LEU A 127 -5.72 8.75 -8.91
CA LEU A 127 -4.58 8.19 -9.65
C LEU A 127 -4.48 6.67 -9.46
N GLU A 128 -4.66 6.18 -8.22
CA GLU A 128 -4.60 4.75 -7.95
C GLU A 128 -5.76 3.98 -8.58
N LEU A 129 -6.97 4.54 -8.55
CA LEU A 129 -8.15 4.00 -9.22
C LEU A 129 -7.95 3.95 -10.73
N ALA A 130 -7.34 4.97 -11.33
CA ALA A 130 -7.00 4.95 -12.75
C ALA A 130 -5.97 3.86 -13.08
N GLY A 131 -4.97 3.65 -12.22
CA GLY A 131 -4.00 2.57 -12.36
C GLY A 131 -4.62 1.17 -12.24
N PHE A 132 -5.67 1.02 -11.44
CA PHE A 132 -6.43 -0.23 -11.35
C PHE A 132 -7.37 -0.42 -12.55
N ALA A 133 -8.04 0.64 -12.99
CA ALA A 133 -9.04 0.59 -14.07
C ALA A 133 -8.44 0.48 -15.48
N PHE A 134 -7.27 1.09 -15.71
CA PHE A 134 -6.69 1.23 -17.04
C PHE A 134 -5.27 0.66 -17.15
N ALA A 135 -4.71 0.14 -16.06
CA ALA A 135 -3.45 -0.59 -16.05
C ALA A 135 -3.59 -1.86 -15.22
N HIS A 136 -2.46 -2.51 -14.90
CA HIS A 136 -2.43 -3.79 -14.20
C HIS A 136 -2.17 -3.63 -12.70
N ARG A 137 -2.68 -2.56 -12.07
CA ARG A 137 -2.51 -2.41 -10.62
C ARG A 137 -3.35 -3.47 -9.91
N PRO A 138 -2.79 -4.26 -8.98
CA PRO A 138 -3.55 -5.32 -8.30
C PRO A 138 -4.69 -4.77 -7.43
N LEU A 139 -5.78 -5.54 -7.34
CA LEU A 139 -6.95 -5.25 -6.49
C LEU A 139 -6.55 -4.89 -5.06
N LEU A 140 -5.73 -5.74 -4.43
CA LEU A 140 -5.34 -5.59 -3.03
C LEU A 140 -4.40 -4.43 -2.76
N THR A 141 -3.65 -3.99 -3.78
CA THR A 141 -2.84 -2.77 -3.70
C THR A 141 -3.69 -1.50 -3.87
N SER A 142 -4.95 -1.65 -4.32
CA SER A 142 -5.92 -0.57 -4.51
C SER A 142 -7.10 -0.69 -3.54
N LEU A 143 -6.99 -1.54 -2.51
CA LEU A 143 -8.09 -1.88 -1.60
C LEU A 143 -8.72 -0.62 -0.95
N GLY A 144 -7.89 0.27 -0.41
CA GLY A 144 -8.37 1.45 0.30
C GLY A 144 -9.14 2.42 -0.59
N CYS A 145 -8.58 2.78 -1.75
CA CYS A 145 -9.24 3.70 -2.68
C CYS A 145 -10.50 3.09 -3.31
N LEU A 146 -10.50 1.78 -3.59
CA LEU A 146 -11.70 1.07 -4.06
C LEU A 146 -12.82 1.06 -3.02
N LEU A 147 -12.52 0.85 -1.74
CA LEU A 147 -13.54 0.90 -0.69
C LEU A 147 -14.09 2.32 -0.50
N ARG A 148 -13.24 3.35 -0.53
CA ARG A 148 -13.69 4.75 -0.51
C ARG A 148 -14.56 5.10 -1.72
N LEU A 149 -14.21 4.57 -2.90
CA LEU A 149 -15.05 4.72 -4.09
C LEU A 149 -16.41 4.05 -3.90
N LEU A 150 -16.46 2.83 -3.38
CA LEU A 150 -17.71 2.11 -3.16
C LEU A 150 -18.63 2.78 -2.12
N GLN A 151 -18.06 3.53 -1.18
CA GLN A 151 -18.81 4.32 -0.20
C GLN A 151 -19.40 5.61 -0.81
N THR A 152 -18.69 6.23 -1.76
CA THR A 152 -19.08 7.51 -2.36
C THR A 152 -19.87 7.35 -3.67
N SER A 153 -19.83 6.17 -4.28
CA SER A 153 -20.49 5.86 -5.54
C SER A 153 -21.91 5.32 -5.35
N GLU A 154 -22.86 5.93 -6.06
CA GLU A 154 -24.26 5.45 -6.19
C GLU A 154 -24.39 4.27 -7.17
N LEU A 155 -23.37 4.01 -8.00
CA LEU A 155 -23.41 2.89 -8.95
C LEU A 155 -23.38 1.54 -8.23
N ALA A 156 -24.08 0.56 -8.81
CA ALA A 156 -24.24 -0.78 -8.25
C ALA A 156 -22.90 -1.52 -8.08
N LEU A 157 -22.04 -1.49 -9.11
CA LEU A 157 -20.69 -2.10 -9.10
C LEU A 157 -20.67 -3.54 -8.51
N PRO A 158 -21.52 -4.46 -8.99
CA PRO A 158 -21.78 -5.74 -8.33
C PRO A 158 -20.54 -6.62 -8.19
N ALA A 159 -19.63 -6.61 -9.17
CA ALA A 159 -18.39 -7.37 -9.10
C ALA A 159 -17.45 -6.86 -8.00
N LEU A 160 -17.24 -5.54 -7.90
CA LEU A 160 -16.43 -4.95 -6.82
C LEU A 160 -17.08 -5.19 -5.46
N ARG A 161 -18.36 -4.86 -5.32
CA ARG A 161 -19.07 -5.04 -4.04
C ARG A 161 -19.10 -6.51 -3.63
N GLY A 162 -19.40 -7.42 -4.55
CA GLY A 162 -19.38 -8.86 -4.33
C GLY A 162 -18.04 -9.35 -3.80
N ARG A 163 -16.92 -8.98 -4.44
CA ARG A 163 -15.57 -9.37 -4.00
C ARG A 163 -15.22 -8.89 -2.58
N PHE A 164 -15.71 -7.73 -2.16
CA PHE A 164 -15.46 -7.23 -0.81
C PHE A 164 -16.46 -7.78 0.22
N THR A 165 -17.66 -8.19 -0.19
CA THR A 165 -18.65 -8.86 0.67
C THR A 165 -18.32 -10.35 0.88
N GLU A 166 -17.87 -11.08 -0.15
CA GLU A 166 -17.54 -12.53 -0.09
C GLU A 166 -16.37 -12.87 0.84
N LYS A 167 -15.52 -11.91 1.21
CA LYS A 167 -14.53 -12.17 2.26
C LYS A 167 -15.14 -12.12 3.68
N THR A 168 -16.38 -11.64 3.79
CA THR A 168 -17.18 -11.62 5.02
C THR A 168 -18.12 -12.83 5.10
N SER A 169 -18.45 -13.45 3.96
CA SER A 169 -19.28 -14.66 3.85
C SER A 169 -18.69 -15.63 2.85
N ALA A 170 -18.28 -16.81 3.33
CA ALA A 170 -17.51 -17.84 2.62
C ALA A 170 -18.24 -18.49 1.43
N THR A 171 -18.60 -17.72 0.40
CA THR A 171 -19.24 -18.23 -0.81
C THR A 171 -18.53 -17.65 -2.03
N ARG A 172 -17.77 -18.50 -2.73
CA ARG A 172 -17.05 -18.18 -3.96
C ARG A 172 -18.07 -18.09 -5.10
N SER A 173 -18.40 -16.91 -5.62
CA SER A 173 -19.12 -16.80 -6.89
C SER A 173 -18.17 -16.50 -8.05
N TYR A 174 -18.34 -17.27 -9.12
CA TYR A 174 -17.58 -17.25 -10.37
C TYR A 174 -18.04 -16.05 -11.21
N VAL A 175 -17.13 -15.35 -11.92
CA VAL A 175 -17.51 -14.32 -12.91
C VAL A 175 -16.78 -14.60 -14.23
N PRO A 176 -17.43 -14.49 -15.42
CA PRO A 176 -16.88 -14.98 -16.68
C PRO A 176 -15.86 -14.01 -17.32
N HIS A 177 -14.93 -14.56 -18.09
CA HIS A 177 -13.92 -13.83 -18.86
C HIS A 177 -14.52 -13.02 -20.03
N LEU A 178 -14.10 -11.76 -20.17
CA LEU A 178 -14.36 -10.93 -21.36
C LEU A 178 -13.09 -10.15 -21.78
N ASN A 179 -12.91 -10.05 -23.10
CA ASN A 179 -11.66 -9.70 -23.79
C ASN A 179 -11.53 -8.17 -24.03
N PHE A 180 -10.35 -7.60 -23.77
CA PHE A 180 -10.10 -6.15 -23.69
C PHE A 180 -9.36 -5.60 -24.93
N GLN A 181 -10.01 -4.77 -25.76
CA GLN A 181 -9.31 -3.94 -26.76
C GLN A 181 -9.73 -2.46 -26.85
N ALA A 182 -10.86 -2.02 -26.27
CA ALA A 182 -11.38 -0.67 -26.54
C ALA A 182 -10.89 0.47 -25.61
N ALA A 183 -10.35 0.18 -24.42
CA ALA A 183 -10.05 1.22 -23.42
C ALA A 183 -8.66 1.89 -23.56
N ARG A 184 -7.75 1.34 -24.37
CA ARG A 184 -6.38 1.87 -24.56
C ARG A 184 -6.35 3.23 -25.27
N CYS A 185 -7.35 3.55 -26.11
CA CYS A 185 -7.30 4.74 -26.96
C CYS A 185 -7.53 6.08 -26.23
N TYR A 186 -8.18 6.10 -25.06
CA TYR A 186 -8.48 7.37 -24.39
C TYR A 186 -7.32 7.90 -23.53
N TRP A 187 -6.40 7.02 -23.10
CA TRP A 187 -5.32 7.38 -22.18
C TRP A 187 -4.06 7.91 -22.89
N SER A 188 -3.80 7.48 -24.14
CA SER A 188 -2.59 7.91 -24.88
C SER A 188 -2.63 9.37 -25.34
N VAL A 189 -3.81 10.01 -25.36
CA VAL A 189 -3.99 11.33 -25.99
C VAL A 189 -3.74 12.51 -25.04
N SER A 190 -3.81 12.35 -23.71
CA SER A 190 -3.89 13.53 -22.82
C SER A 190 -2.73 13.78 -21.85
N GLY A 191 -1.87 12.82 -21.50
CA GLY A 191 -0.66 13.05 -20.67
C GLY A 191 -0.86 13.81 -19.34
N LYS A 192 -2.10 14.06 -18.90
CA LYS A 192 -2.48 14.90 -17.77
C LYS A 192 -3.10 14.05 -16.68
N ARG A 193 -2.85 14.41 -15.41
CA ARG A 193 -3.45 13.76 -14.23
C ARG A 193 -4.97 13.65 -14.40
N PRO A 194 -5.60 12.51 -14.02
CA PRO A 194 -7.04 12.33 -14.13
C PRO A 194 -7.75 13.43 -13.32
N ARG A 195 -8.41 14.36 -14.00
CA ARG A 195 -9.32 15.32 -13.36
C ARG A 195 -10.68 14.65 -13.17
N ARG A 196 -11.40 15.07 -12.12
CA ARG A 196 -12.76 14.62 -11.71
C ARG A 196 -13.79 14.45 -12.85
N ARG A 197 -13.57 15.03 -14.03
CA ARG A 197 -14.47 14.97 -15.20
C ARG A 197 -14.45 13.63 -15.97
N CYS A 198 -13.49 12.73 -15.73
CA CYS A 198 -13.48 11.39 -16.34
C CYS A 198 -14.09 10.30 -15.44
N SER A 199 -15.00 10.67 -14.52
CA SER A 199 -15.61 9.73 -13.57
C SER A 199 -16.38 8.62 -14.29
N HIS A 200 -17.26 8.94 -15.25
CA HIS A 200 -18.09 7.94 -15.93
C HIS A 200 -17.29 6.87 -16.68
N LEU A 201 -16.25 7.26 -17.44
CA LEU A 201 -15.41 6.31 -18.19
C LEU A 201 -14.60 5.40 -17.24
N MET A 202 -14.16 5.95 -16.11
CA MET A 202 -13.45 5.18 -15.10
C MET A 202 -14.37 4.24 -14.34
N MET A 203 -15.60 4.66 -14.02
CA MET A 203 -16.59 3.78 -13.39
C MET A 203 -17.01 2.62 -14.31
N PHE A 204 -17.07 2.85 -15.62
CA PHE A 204 -17.31 1.79 -16.59
C PHE A 204 -16.14 0.80 -16.63
N ALA A 205 -14.90 1.30 -16.73
CA ALA A 205 -13.70 0.45 -16.68
C ALA A 205 -13.58 -0.34 -15.36
N LEU A 206 -13.92 0.28 -14.22
CA LEU A 206 -13.93 -0.38 -12.90
C LEU A 206 -14.98 -1.49 -12.78
N SER A 207 -16.12 -1.34 -13.46
CA SER A 207 -17.15 -2.38 -13.53
C SER A 207 -16.67 -3.61 -14.29
N VAL A 208 -15.78 -3.42 -15.27
CA VAL A 208 -15.21 -4.49 -16.11
C VAL A 208 -13.94 -5.09 -15.48
N CYS A 209 -13.06 -4.29 -14.86
CA CYS A 209 -11.80 -4.76 -14.26
C CYS A 209 -11.99 -5.60 -12.99
N ALA A 210 -13.09 -5.42 -12.26
CA ALA A 210 -13.38 -6.21 -11.05
C ALA A 210 -13.79 -7.66 -11.31
N ILE A 211 -14.02 -7.98 -12.57
CA ILE A 211 -14.50 -9.27 -13.06
C ILE A 211 -13.33 -10.16 -13.51
N ALA A 212 -12.19 -9.57 -13.89
CA ALA A 212 -10.96 -10.26 -14.30
C ALA A 212 -10.09 -10.68 -13.10
#